data_AF-A0A660XZA7-F1
#
_entry.id   AF-A0A660XZA7-F1
#
_cell.length_a   1.000
_cell.length_b   1.000
_cell.length_c   1.000
_cell.angle_alpha   90.00
_cell.angle_beta   90.00
_cell.angle_gamma   90.00
#
_symmetry.space_group_name_H-M   'P 1'
#
loop_
_entity.id
_entity.type
_entity.pdbx_description
1 polymer ?
#
loop_
_entity_poly.entity_id
_entity_poly.type
_entity_poly.pdbx_seq_one_letter_code
_entity_poly.pdbx_strand_id
1 'polypeptide(L)'
;MRVPARACWELKDLVPTGRKVQPAFPFAEGVPVEGEFDEVLTDLKPGEGNWWWAELRDEGANTGVLVQAEARAFSEVVIFSPKGAFFLCIEPWTAPPNYLNREDIWDKSPYRLRARWRVKVRCPMDCF
;
A
#
# COMPACT_ATOMS: atom_id res chain seq x y z
N MET A 1 11.00 -5.10 2.58
CA MET A 1 9.57 -4.93 2.23
C MET A 1 9.40 -4.90 0.72
N ARG A 2 8.31 -5.46 0.19
CA ARG A 2 8.01 -5.48 -1.25
C ARG A 2 6.55 -5.13 -1.50
N VAL A 3 6.29 -4.25 -2.47
CA VAL A 3 4.96 -3.80 -2.89
C VAL A 3 4.91 -3.72 -4.43
N PRO A 4 3.91 -4.28 -5.11
CA PRO A 4 3.86 -4.37 -6.57
C PRO A 4 3.38 -3.06 -7.23
N ALA A 5 3.84 -1.92 -6.72
CA ALA A 5 3.53 -0.59 -7.24
C ALA A 5 4.47 -0.20 -8.39
N ARG A 6 3.94 0.60 -9.32
CA ARG A 6 4.71 1.14 -10.46
C ARG A 6 4.81 2.66 -10.46
N ALA A 7 4.05 3.31 -9.60
CA ALA A 7 4.00 4.75 -9.47
C ALA A 7 3.67 5.14 -8.02
N CYS A 8 3.91 6.39 -7.70
CA CYS A 8 3.44 7.08 -6.50
C CYS A 8 2.69 8.34 -6.92
N TRP A 9 1.75 8.81 -6.11
CA TRP A 9 1.16 10.13 -6.30
C TRP A 9 2.16 11.22 -5.91
N GLU A 10 2.36 12.21 -6.78
CA GLU A 10 3.04 13.45 -6.38
C GLU A 10 2.13 14.18 -5.39
N LEU A 11 2.64 14.49 -4.20
CA LEU A 11 1.91 15.20 -3.16
C LEU A 11 2.43 16.62 -2.99
N LYS A 12 1.52 17.54 -2.71
CA LYS A 12 1.81 18.87 -2.18
C LYS A 12 0.95 19.07 -0.95
N ASP A 13 1.58 19.36 0.19
CA ASP A 13 0.87 19.52 1.48
C ASP A 13 0.00 18.29 1.82
N LEU A 14 0.52 17.08 1.56
CA LEU A 14 -0.16 15.78 1.70
C LEU A 14 -1.39 15.57 0.80
N VAL A 15 -1.62 16.46 -0.17
CA VAL A 15 -2.70 16.37 -1.15
C VAL A 15 -2.12 15.96 -2.51
N PRO A 16 -2.69 14.96 -3.21
CA PRO A 16 -2.24 14.59 -4.54
C PRO A 16 -2.39 15.76 -5.52
N THR A 17 -1.34 16.04 -6.29
CA THR A 17 -1.37 17.05 -7.36
C THR A 17 -2.13 16.58 -8.60
N GLY A 18 -2.54 15.30 -8.62
CA GLY A 18 -3.11 14.61 -9.78
C GLY A 18 -2.06 14.01 -10.72
N ARG A 19 -0.76 14.23 -10.46
CA ARG A 19 0.33 13.63 -11.23
C ARG A 19 0.85 12.37 -10.55
N LYS A 20 1.23 11.39 -11.37
CA LYS A 20 1.93 10.18 -10.95
C LYS A 20 3.41 10.32 -11.26
N VAL A 21 4.25 9.91 -10.32
CA VAL A 21 5.71 9.92 -10.42
C VAL A 21 6.27 8.54 -10.10
N GLN A 22 7.56 8.34 -10.35
CA GLN A 22 8.24 7.13 -9.87
C GLN A 22 8.29 7.16 -8.34
N PRO A 23 8.06 6.02 -7.66
CA PRO A 23 8.24 5.94 -6.21
C PRO A 23 9.67 6.30 -5.82
N ALA A 24 9.87 6.91 -4.64
CA ALA A 24 11.22 7.25 -4.18
C ALA A 24 12.10 6.03 -3.90
N PHE A 25 11.47 4.86 -3.69
CA PHE A 25 12.13 3.59 -3.41
C PHE A 25 11.68 2.49 -4.38
N PRO A 26 12.53 1.51 -4.70
CA PRO A 26 12.22 0.43 -5.63
C PRO A 26 11.34 -0.67 -4.99
N PHE A 27 10.15 -0.32 -4.49
CA PHE A 27 9.29 -1.25 -3.74
C PHE A 27 8.95 -2.55 -4.48
N ALA A 28 8.86 -2.53 -5.82
CA ALA A 28 8.54 -3.71 -6.62
C ALA A 28 9.67 -4.77 -6.62
N GLU A 29 10.92 -4.32 -6.45
CA GLU A 29 12.12 -5.14 -6.35
C GLU A 29 12.36 -5.54 -4.89
N GLY A 30 12.06 -4.64 -3.97
CA GLY A 30 12.22 -4.81 -2.53
C GLY A 30 13.07 -3.68 -1.96
N VAL A 31 12.68 -3.18 -0.78
CA VAL A 31 13.39 -2.12 -0.06
C VAL A 31 13.66 -2.54 1.39
N PRO A 32 14.85 -2.28 1.95
CA PRO A 32 15.07 -2.35 3.40
C PRO A 32 14.13 -1.41 4.15
N VAL A 33 13.64 -1.82 5.33
CA VAL A 33 12.82 -0.92 6.17
C VAL A 33 13.75 -0.09 7.03
N GLU A 34 14.28 0.98 6.44
CA GLU A 34 15.24 1.88 7.07
C GLU A 34 14.85 3.33 6.77
N GLY A 35 14.89 4.19 7.80
CA GLY A 35 14.58 5.61 7.65
C GLY A 35 13.09 5.93 7.65
N GLU A 36 12.71 6.89 6.83
CA GLU A 36 11.37 7.47 6.78
C GLU A 36 10.67 7.08 5.46
N PHE A 37 9.39 6.75 5.56
CA PHE A 37 8.51 6.48 4.44
C PHE A 37 7.23 7.30 4.58
N ASP A 38 6.79 7.93 3.50
CA ASP A 38 5.48 8.58 3.39
C ASP A 38 5.03 8.54 1.92
N GLU A 39 4.74 7.33 1.44
CA GLU A 39 4.51 7.05 0.02
C GLU A 39 3.07 6.62 -0.22
N VAL A 40 2.34 7.32 -1.09
CA VAL A 40 1.02 6.92 -1.57
C VAL A 40 1.18 6.21 -2.91
N LEU A 41 1.42 4.90 -2.84
CA LEU A 41 1.72 4.07 -3.99
C LEU A 41 0.46 3.74 -4.80
N THR A 42 0.61 3.73 -6.11
CA THR A 42 -0.45 3.51 -7.10
C THR A 42 0.03 2.61 -8.25
N ASP A 43 -0.88 2.34 -9.19
CA ASP A 43 -0.67 1.43 -10.33
C ASP A 43 -0.18 0.05 -9.85
N LEU A 44 -0.86 -0.45 -8.81
CA LEU A 44 -0.61 -1.75 -8.21
C LEU A 44 -0.87 -2.86 -9.21
N LYS A 45 0.14 -3.70 -9.47
CA LYS A 45 0.00 -4.86 -10.34
C LYS A 45 -0.84 -5.92 -9.64
N PRO A 46 -2.03 -6.29 -10.17
CA PRO A 46 -2.81 -7.38 -9.61
C PRO A 46 -2.07 -8.71 -9.79
N GLY A 47 -2.17 -9.57 -8.78
CA GLY A 47 -1.77 -10.97 -8.80
C GLY A 47 -2.97 -11.91 -9.01
N GLU A 48 -2.79 -13.16 -8.56
CA GLU A 48 -3.81 -14.20 -8.68
C GLU A 48 -5.14 -13.81 -8.00
N GLY A 49 -6.26 -14.19 -8.63
CA GLY A 49 -7.59 -13.93 -8.08
C GLY A 49 -7.96 -12.45 -7.97
N ASN A 50 -7.25 -11.55 -8.67
CA ASN A 50 -7.45 -10.10 -8.61
C ASN A 50 -7.11 -9.49 -7.24
N TRP A 51 -6.09 -10.04 -6.57
CA TRP A 51 -5.51 -9.48 -5.35
C TRP A 51 -4.12 -8.92 -5.64
N TRP A 52 -3.79 -7.76 -5.08
CA TRP A 52 -2.38 -7.40 -4.91
C TRP A 52 -1.91 -7.83 -3.52
N TRP A 53 -0.59 -7.89 -3.33
CA TRP A 53 0.03 -8.27 -2.06
C TRP A 53 1.18 -7.33 -1.72
N ALA A 54 1.39 -7.07 -0.43
CA ALA A 54 2.58 -6.41 0.09
C ALA A 54 3.20 -7.32 1.15
N GLU A 55 4.52 -7.45 1.14
CA GLU A 55 5.25 -8.34 2.03
C GLU A 55 6.29 -7.57 2.84
N LEU A 56 6.22 -7.70 4.16
CA LEU A 56 7.29 -7.37 5.07
C LEU A 56 7.92 -8.69 5.55
N ARG A 57 9.23 -8.84 5.39
CA ARG A 57 9.96 -10.03 5.83
C ARG A 57 11.09 -9.60 6.75
N ASP A 58 11.19 -10.27 7.89
CA ASP A 58 12.38 -10.28 8.73
C ASP A 58 13.12 -11.59 8.44
N GLU A 59 14.26 -11.48 7.75
CA GLU A 59 15.05 -12.65 7.36
C GLU A 59 15.81 -13.26 8.55
N GLY A 60 16.19 -12.44 9.54
CA GLY A 60 16.91 -12.90 10.73
C GLY A 60 16.00 -13.68 11.67
N ALA A 61 14.78 -13.21 11.87
CA ALA A 61 13.79 -13.90 12.69
C ALA A 61 13.01 -14.98 11.93
N ASN A 62 13.17 -15.08 10.60
CA ASN A 62 12.35 -15.91 9.71
C ASN A 62 10.83 -15.69 9.92
N THR A 63 10.45 -14.43 10.10
CA THR A 63 9.05 -14.01 10.26
C THR A 63 8.64 -13.03 9.18
N GLY A 64 7.35 -12.74 9.08
CA GLY A 64 6.90 -11.71 8.17
C GLY A 64 5.41 -11.44 8.23
N VAL A 65 5.00 -10.40 7.52
CA VAL A 65 3.62 -9.98 7.35
C VAL A 65 3.31 -9.93 5.86
N LEU A 66 2.24 -10.59 5.45
CA LEU A 66 1.69 -10.52 4.10
C LEU A 66 0.34 -9.81 4.18
N VAL A 67 0.26 -8.62 3.60
CA VAL A 67 -0.99 -7.89 3.38
C VAL A 67 -1.49 -8.24 1.98
N GLN A 68 -2.78 -8.51 1.84
CA GLN A 68 -3.42 -8.71 0.55
C GLN A 68 -4.71 -7.93 0.47
N ALA A 69 -4.97 -7.26 -0.65
CA ALA A 69 -6.23 -6.56 -0.87
C ALA A 69 -6.76 -6.79 -2.28
N GLU A 70 -8.08 -6.73 -2.44
CA GLU A 70 -8.74 -6.85 -3.73
C GLU A 70 -8.37 -5.68 -4.63
N ALA A 71 -7.66 -5.94 -5.73
CA ALA A 71 -7.07 -4.92 -6.59
C ALA A 71 -8.08 -4.02 -7.31
N ARG A 72 -9.33 -4.47 -7.44
CA ARG A 72 -10.42 -3.65 -8.00
C ARG A 72 -11.01 -2.66 -7.00
N ALA A 73 -10.88 -2.94 -5.70
CA ALA A 73 -11.43 -2.11 -4.65
C ALA A 73 -10.36 -1.21 -4.04
N PHE A 74 -9.15 -1.73 -3.83
CA PHE A 74 -8.02 -1.01 -3.26
C PHE A 74 -7.02 -0.69 -4.37
N SER A 75 -7.13 0.50 -4.95
CA SER A 75 -6.25 0.94 -6.04
C SER A 75 -4.93 1.52 -5.54
N GLU A 76 -4.88 1.92 -4.27
CA GLU A 76 -3.72 2.56 -3.65
C GLU A 76 -3.24 1.78 -2.42
N VAL A 77 -1.99 1.99 -2.04
CA VAL A 77 -1.45 1.54 -0.75
C VAL A 77 -0.52 2.61 -0.18
N VAL A 78 -0.73 2.98 1.08
CA VAL A 78 0.16 3.89 1.79
C VAL A 78 1.22 3.09 2.53
N ILE A 79 2.48 3.48 2.34
CA ILE A 79 3.62 3.00 3.11
C ILE A 79 4.11 4.16 3.96
N PHE A 80 3.91 4.05 5.27
CA PHE A 80 4.20 5.15 6.20
C PHE A 80 5.02 4.68 7.39
N SER A 81 6.12 5.37 7.67
CA SER A 81 6.97 5.19 8.85
C SER A 81 7.68 6.52 9.10
N PRO A 82 7.30 7.30 10.11
CA PRO A 82 7.96 8.56 10.39
C PRO A 82 9.35 8.31 10.97
N LYS A 83 10.24 9.31 10.87
CA LYS A 83 11.61 9.19 11.38
C LYS A 83 11.64 8.78 12.85
N GLY A 84 12.36 7.70 13.15
CA GLY A 84 12.53 7.18 14.51
C GLY A 84 11.36 6.34 15.03
N ALA A 85 10.35 6.06 14.19
CA ALA A 85 9.28 5.15 14.56
C ALA A 85 9.78 3.72 14.76
N PHE A 86 9.18 3.01 15.71
CA PHE A 86 9.34 1.56 15.91
C PHE A 86 8.29 0.75 15.13
N PHE A 87 7.54 1.41 14.25
CA PHE A 87 6.44 0.82 13.50
C PHE A 87 6.48 1.26 12.05
N LEU A 88 5.81 0.48 11.20
CA LEU A 88 5.57 0.74 9.80
C LEU A 88 4.11 0.42 9.50
N CYS A 89 3.45 1.28 8.74
CA CYS A 89 2.11 1.08 8.23
C CYS A 89 2.17 0.55 6.79
N ILE A 90 1.32 -0.42 6.48
CA ILE A 90 1.00 -0.88 5.13
C ILE A 90 -0.51 -0.80 5.00
N GLU A 91 -1.01 0.23 4.32
CA GLU A 91 -2.43 0.58 4.37
C GLU A 91 -3.09 0.45 2.99
N PRO A 92 -3.89 -0.60 2.73
CA PRO A 92 -4.71 -0.68 1.52
C PRO A 92 -5.74 0.45 1.50
N TRP A 93 -5.73 1.30 0.47
CA TRP A 93 -6.65 2.42 0.32
C TRP A 93 -7.50 2.28 -0.95
N THR A 94 -8.78 2.61 -0.87
CA THR A 94 -9.73 2.51 -2.00
C THR A 94 -9.67 3.70 -2.96
N ALA A 95 -8.95 4.75 -2.56
CA ALA A 95 -8.77 6.00 -3.29
C ALA A 95 -7.56 6.74 -2.70
N PRO A 96 -6.93 7.66 -3.45
CA PRO A 96 -5.84 8.49 -2.92
C PRO A 96 -6.33 9.47 -1.84
N PRO A 97 -5.44 10.10 -1.05
CA PRO A 97 -5.82 11.12 -0.10
C PRO A 97 -6.56 12.26 -0.78
N ASN A 98 -7.44 12.94 -0.04
CA ASN A 98 -8.22 14.07 -0.51
C ASN A 98 -9.19 13.78 -1.69
N TYR A 99 -9.47 12.50 -2.01
CA TYR A 99 -10.31 12.13 -3.16
C TYR A 99 -11.73 12.71 -3.12
N LEU A 100 -12.25 13.00 -1.92
CA LEU A 100 -13.56 13.61 -1.70
C LEU A 100 -13.70 14.99 -2.37
N ASN A 101 -12.60 15.70 -2.55
CA ASN A 101 -12.59 17.06 -3.13
C ASN A 101 -12.47 17.06 -4.66
N ARG A 102 -12.53 15.90 -5.31
CA ARG A 102 -12.46 15.80 -6.78
C ARG A 102 -13.83 16.09 -7.39
N GLU A 103 -13.89 16.97 -8.38
CA GLU A 103 -15.17 17.47 -8.92
C GLU A 103 -16.01 16.39 -9.64
N ASP A 104 -15.38 15.31 -10.12
CA ASP A 104 -16.02 14.24 -10.91
C ASP A 104 -16.46 13.01 -10.09
N ILE A 105 -16.37 13.06 -8.77
CA ILE A 105 -16.71 11.90 -7.91
C ILE A 105 -18.14 11.92 -7.36
N TRP A 106 -18.85 13.05 -7.50
CA TRP A 106 -20.15 13.28 -6.85
C TRP A 106 -21.37 12.88 -7.67
N ASP A 107 -21.21 12.61 -8.96
CA ASP A 107 -22.32 12.22 -9.82
C ASP A 107 -22.51 10.71 -9.84
N LYS A 108 -22.91 10.09 -8.72
CA LYS A 108 -23.18 8.64 -8.68
C LYS A 108 -24.37 8.30 -7.80
N SER A 109 -25.35 7.67 -8.44
CA SER A 109 -26.39 6.80 -7.87
C SER A 109 -25.91 6.01 -6.64
N PRO A 110 -26.80 5.53 -5.75
CA PRO A 110 -26.40 4.80 -4.55
C PRO A 110 -25.35 3.72 -4.87
N TYR A 111 -24.16 3.86 -4.30
CA TYR A 111 -23.08 2.91 -4.50
C TYR A 111 -22.97 2.00 -3.28
N ARG A 112 -22.63 0.73 -3.53
CA ARG A 112 -22.29 -0.23 -2.49
C ARG A 112 -20.89 -0.75 -2.77
N LEU A 113 -19.95 -0.38 -1.92
CA LEU A 113 -18.62 -0.97 -1.95
C LEU A 113 -18.59 -2.21 -1.05
N ARG A 114 -18.21 -3.35 -1.61
CA ARG A 114 -17.69 -4.49 -0.84
C ARG A 114 -16.23 -4.63 -1.21
N ALA A 115 -15.37 -4.53 -0.21
CA ALA A 115 -13.93 -4.57 -0.37
C ALA A 115 -13.36 -5.49 0.71
N ARG A 116 -12.48 -6.39 0.34
CA ARG A 116 -11.79 -7.28 1.27
C ARG A 116 -10.29 -7.04 1.24
N TRP A 117 -9.71 -7.03 2.42
CA TRP A 117 -8.28 -7.11 2.64
C TRP A 117 -8.03 -8.09 3.78
N ARG A 118 -6.82 -8.64 3.83
CA ARG A 118 -6.41 -9.59 4.86
C ARG A 118 -4.94 -9.45 5.18
N VAL A 119 -4.60 -9.85 6.39
CA VAL A 119 -3.22 -9.92 6.87
C VAL A 119 -2.93 -11.36 7.26
N LYS A 120 -1.76 -11.87 6.87
CA LYS A 120 -1.22 -13.13 7.35
C LYS A 120 0.13 -12.86 7.99
N VAL A 121 0.28 -13.26 9.25
CA VAL A 121 1.58 -13.31 9.91
C VAL A 121 2.21 -14.67 9.61
N ARG A 122 3.45 -14.67 9.14
CA ARG A 122 4.30 -15.85 9.06
C ARG A 122 5.15 -15.88 10.32
N CYS A 123 4.97 -16.92 11.12
CA CYS A 123 5.83 -17.24 12.25
C CYS A 123 6.88 -18.28 11.81
N PRO A 124 8.02 -18.39 12.53
CA PRO A 124 8.96 -19.47 12.31
C PRO A 124 8.25 -20.80 12.59
N MET A 125 8.62 -21.87 11.87
CA MET A 125 7.98 -23.18 12.05
C MET A 125 8.23 -23.81 13.44
N ASP A 126 9.14 -23.26 14.25
CA ASP A 126 9.58 -23.85 15.52
C ASP A 126 8.91 -23.23 16.77
N CYS A 127 7.73 -22.62 16.62
CA CYS A 127 6.98 -22.04 17.74
C CYS A 127 5.67 -22.78 18.04
N PHE A 128 5.71 -24.10 18.27
CA PHE A 128 4.72 -24.87 19.06
C PHE A 128 5.34 -26.17 19.58
#